data_AF-A0A2U0RW15-F1
#
_entry.id   AF-A0A2U0RW15-F1
#
_cell.length_a   1.000
_cell.length_b   1.000
_cell.length_c   1.000
_cell.angle_alpha   90.00
_cell.angle_beta   90.00
_cell.angle_gamma   90.00
#
_symmetry.space_group_name_H-M   'P 1'
#
loop_
_entity.id
_entity.type
_entity.pdbx_description
1 polymer ?
#
loop_
_entity_poly.entity_id
_entity_poly.type
_entity_poly.pdbx_seq_one_letter_code
_entity_poly.pdbx_strand_id
1 'polypeptide(L)'
;MVNVTGYHVLFYGSPTGYQTNRAQISLYNKTKVVAYVRFNDPGMAFENDYVSGGIIRMHLPSTMFENVIDVLRNEKPINIYFAANRGFLGTGKEPVGEEETP
;
A
#
# COMPACT_ATOMS: atom_id res chain seq x y z
N MET A 1 -10.56 -7.61 7.16
CA MET A 1 -9.33 -6.84 7.48
C MET A 1 -8.21 -7.83 7.70
N VAL A 2 -7.04 -7.58 7.13
CA VAL A 2 -5.88 -8.47 7.22
C VAL A 2 -4.71 -7.69 7.82
N ASN A 3 -4.10 -8.24 8.87
CA ASN A 3 -2.92 -7.65 9.47
C ASN A 3 -1.71 -7.79 8.54
N VAL A 4 -0.93 -6.73 8.41
CA VAL A 4 0.29 -6.69 7.61
C VAL A 4 1.47 -6.89 8.57
N THR A 5 2.31 -7.89 8.28
CA THR A 5 3.47 -8.26 9.10
C THR A 5 4.80 -8.03 8.37
N GLY A 6 4.75 -7.55 7.13
CA GLY A 6 5.94 -7.31 6.33
C GLY A 6 5.60 -6.67 4.99
N TYR A 7 6.60 -6.04 4.39
CA TYR A 7 6.49 -5.45 3.06
C TYR A 7 7.81 -5.55 2.30
N HIS A 8 7.74 -5.43 0.99
CA HIS A 8 8.91 -5.11 0.16
C HIS A 8 8.55 -4.09 -0.90
N VAL A 9 9.57 -3.42 -1.43
CA VAL A 9 9.44 -2.34 -2.42
C VAL A 9 10.02 -2.79 -3.76
N LEU A 10 9.33 -2.47 -4.84
CA LEU A 10 9.79 -2.61 -6.21
C LEU A 10 9.73 -1.25 -6.91
N PHE A 11 10.77 -0.93 -7.67
CA PHE A 11 10.80 0.21 -8.59
C PHE A 11 10.84 -0.31 -10.02
N TYR A 12 10.00 0.24 -10.89
CA TYR A 12 9.92 -0.13 -12.28
C TYR A 12 10.64 0.91 -13.13
N GLY A 13 11.74 0.49 -13.77
CA GLY A 13 12.39 1.28 -14.83
C GLY A 13 11.49 1.40 -16.08
N SER A 14 12.02 2.01 -17.14
CA SER A 14 11.29 2.43 -18.37
C SER A 14 10.63 3.81 -18.24
N PRO A 15 10.57 4.61 -19.34
CA PRO A 15 9.81 5.87 -19.36
C PRO A 15 8.35 5.73 -18.92
N THR A 16 7.75 4.55 -19.08
CA THR A 16 6.34 4.27 -18.78
C THR A 16 6.11 3.34 -17.59
N GLY A 17 7.18 2.91 -16.89
CA GLY A 17 7.06 1.95 -15.78
C GLY A 17 6.56 0.57 -16.22
N TYR A 18 5.84 -0.12 -15.32
CA TYR A 18 5.27 -1.46 -15.56
C TYR A 18 3.83 -1.52 -15.04
N GLN A 19 2.91 -2.08 -15.82
CA GLN A 19 1.48 -2.18 -15.45
C GLN A 19 0.92 -0.86 -14.92
N THR A 20 1.09 0.21 -15.70
CA THR A 20 0.60 1.57 -15.43
C THR A 20 1.16 2.26 -14.19
N ASN A 21 2.16 1.70 -13.49
CA ASN A 21 2.72 2.28 -12.27
C ASN A 21 4.26 2.31 -12.26
N ARG A 22 4.83 3.12 -11.36
CA ARG A 22 6.28 3.40 -11.22
C ARG A 22 6.92 2.61 -10.11
N ALA A 23 6.15 2.32 -9.07
CA ALA A 23 6.59 1.56 -7.93
C ALA A 23 5.43 0.75 -7.35
N GLN A 24 5.79 -0.34 -6.69
CA GLN A 24 4.85 -1.17 -5.97
C GLN A 24 5.41 -1.51 -4.59
N ILE A 25 4.59 -1.38 -3.56
CA ILE A 25 4.84 -1.98 -2.26
C ILE A 25 3.96 -3.22 -2.15
N SER A 26 4.60 -4.37 -1.98
CA SER A 26 3.91 -5.63 -1.74
C SER A 26 3.75 -5.83 -0.24
N LEU A 27 2.52 -6.03 0.23
CA LEU A 27 2.20 -6.23 1.64
C LEU A 27 1.98 -7.71 1.92
N TYR A 28 2.49 -8.17 3.07
CA TYR A 28 2.47 -9.56 3.49
C TYR A 28 1.71 -9.76 4.80
N ASN A 29 0.99 -10.86 4.90
CA ASN A 29 0.66 -11.50 6.17
C ASN A 29 1.48 -12.78 6.27
N LYS A 30 2.44 -12.80 7.20
CA LYS A 30 3.51 -13.81 7.28
C LYS A 30 4.24 -13.92 5.94
N THR A 31 4.13 -15.05 5.25
CA THR A 31 4.76 -15.29 3.94
C THR A 31 3.82 -15.05 2.76
N LYS A 32 2.53 -14.78 3.02
CA LYS A 32 1.51 -14.63 1.97
C LYS A 32 1.38 -13.16 1.58
N VAL A 33 1.49 -12.88 0.28
CA VAL A 33 1.13 -11.57 -0.28
C VAL A 33 -0.38 -11.36 -0.16
N VAL A 34 -0.77 -10.22 0.41
CA VAL A 34 -2.18 -9.87 0.65
C VAL A 34 -2.61 -8.61 -0.11
N ALA A 35 -1.65 -7.75 -0.46
CA ALA A 35 -1.93 -6.57 -1.27
C ALA A 35 -0.72 -6.06 -2.05
N TYR A 36 -1.02 -5.31 -3.10
CA TYR A 36 -0.09 -4.46 -3.83
C TYR A 36 -0.58 -3.01 -3.73
N VAL A 37 0.24 -2.13 -3.17
CA VAL A 37 0.04 -0.68 -3.23
C VAL A 37 0.90 -0.15 -4.38
N ARG A 38 0.25 0.34 -5.43
CA ARG A 38 0.89 0.78 -6.67
C ARG A 38 0.87 2.29 -6.75
N PHE A 39 1.96 2.83 -7.27
CA PHE A 39 2.23 4.26 -7.27
C PHE A 39 2.34 4.76 -8.71
N ASN A 40 1.39 5.59 -9.12
CA ASN A 40 1.24 6.05 -10.49
C ASN A 40 1.61 7.54 -10.57
N ASP A 41 2.38 7.92 -11.59
CA ASP A 41 2.67 9.34 -11.82
C ASP A 41 1.44 10.10 -12.34
N PRO A 42 1.36 11.42 -12.10
CA PRO A 42 0.36 12.26 -12.74
C PRO A 42 0.36 12.06 -14.27
N GLY A 43 -0.83 11.86 -14.84
CA GLY A 43 -1.00 11.62 -16.28
C GLY A 43 -0.90 10.15 -16.70
N MET A 44 -0.49 9.23 -15.82
CA MET A 44 -0.67 7.79 -16.06
C MET A 44 -2.13 7.38 -15.82
N ALA A 45 -2.55 6.28 -16.45
CA ALA A 45 -3.86 5.70 -16.17
C ALA A 45 -3.95 5.31 -14.69
N PHE A 46 -4.99 5.82 -14.02
CA PHE A 46 -5.24 5.55 -12.62
C PHE A 46 -6.37 4.51 -12.53
N GLU A 47 -5.98 3.25 -12.41
CA GLU A 47 -6.94 2.15 -12.32
C GLU A 47 -7.75 2.25 -11.02
N ASN A 48 -9.02 1.86 -11.07
CA ASN A 48 -9.78 1.63 -9.84
C ASN A 48 -9.11 0.54 -9.02
N ASP A 49 -9.25 0.60 -7.69
CA ASP A 49 -8.80 -0.49 -6.85
C ASP A 49 -9.63 -1.75 -7.11
N TYR A 50 -9.00 -2.91 -6.96
CA TYR A 50 -9.70 -4.19 -7.14
C TYR A 50 -9.08 -5.33 -6.36
N VAL A 51 -9.82 -6.43 -6.25
CA VAL A 51 -9.34 -7.70 -5.69
C VAL A 51 -9.28 -8.73 -6.80
N SER A 52 -8.13 -9.36 -6.98
CA SER A 52 -7.96 -10.49 -7.90
C SER A 52 -7.00 -11.51 -7.32
N GLY A 53 -7.40 -12.79 -7.33
CA GLY A 53 -6.66 -13.88 -6.68
C GLY A 53 -6.55 -13.72 -5.15
N GLY A 54 -7.49 -13.01 -4.53
CA GLY A 54 -7.43 -12.68 -3.09
C GLY A 54 -6.37 -11.64 -2.72
N ILE A 55 -5.74 -10.99 -3.70
CA ILE A 55 -4.77 -9.91 -3.50
C ILE A 55 -5.45 -8.58 -3.85
N ILE A 56 -5.43 -7.66 -2.89
CA ILE A 56 -5.92 -6.29 -3.07
C ILE A 56 -4.91 -5.53 -3.93
N ARG A 57 -5.36 -4.82 -4.96
CA ARG A 57 -4.54 -3.90 -5.74
C ARG A 57 -5.10 -2.51 -5.53
N MET A 58 -4.32 -1.69 -4.82
CA MET A 58 -4.61 -0.31 -4.51
C MET A 58 -3.74 0.58 -5.40
N HIS A 59 -4.30 1.63 -5.98
CA HIS A 59 -3.57 2.60 -6.78
C HIS A 59 -3.56 3.95 -6.07
N LEU A 60 -2.36 4.50 -5.87
CA LEU A 60 -2.11 5.78 -5.23
C LEU A 60 -1.23 6.67 -6.14
N PRO A 61 -1.30 8.00 -6.00
CA PRO A 61 -0.35 8.88 -6.67
C PRO A 61 1.07 8.61 -6.18
N SER A 62 2.07 8.74 -7.05
CA SER A 62 3.48 8.54 -6.68
C SER A 62 3.96 9.46 -5.56
N THR A 63 3.33 10.62 -5.40
CA THR A 63 3.57 11.55 -4.27
C THR A 63 3.20 10.96 -2.89
N MET A 64 2.43 9.87 -2.83
CA MET A 64 2.09 9.19 -1.58
C MET A 64 3.11 8.13 -1.17
N PHE A 65 4.11 7.84 -2.00
CA PHE A 65 5.04 6.74 -1.78
C PHE A 65 5.78 6.86 -0.43
N GLU A 66 6.34 8.02 -0.15
CA GLU A 66 7.08 8.26 1.10
C GLU A 66 6.16 8.15 2.32
N ASN A 67 4.97 8.75 2.28
CA ASN A 67 3.98 8.67 3.36
C ASN A 67 3.59 7.21 3.68
N VAL A 68 3.39 6.38 2.64
CA VAL A 68 3.04 4.96 2.85
C VAL A 68 4.22 4.19 3.44
N ILE A 69 5.45 4.43 2.99
CA ILE A 69 6.64 3.79 3.57
C ILE A 69 6.84 4.22 5.02
N ASP A 70 6.62 5.49 5.34
CA ASP A 70 6.76 6.03 6.69
C ASP A 70 5.79 5.34 7.67
N VAL A 71 4.50 5.27 7.31
CA VAL A 71 3.49 4.51 8.07
C VAL A 71 3.91 3.05 8.23
N LEU A 72 4.37 2.39 7.15
CA LEU A 72 4.79 0.98 7.23
C LEU A 72 6.02 0.74 8.10
N ARG A 73 6.85 1.76 8.36
CA ARG A 73 8.07 1.66 9.17
C ARG A 73 7.82 1.97 10.63
N ASN A 74 6.99 2.96 10.90
CA ASN A 74 6.88 3.56 12.24
C ASN A 74 5.61 3.12 12.97
N GLU A 75 4.54 2.77 12.24
CA GLU A 75 3.24 2.51 12.84
C GLU A 75 2.96 1.00 13.01
N LYS A 76 2.26 0.65 14.09
CA LYS A 76 1.76 -0.71 14.32
C LYS A 76 0.53 -0.70 15.24
N PRO A 77 -0.50 -1.51 14.97
CA PRO A 77 -0.57 -2.54 13.92
C PRO A 77 -1.03 -1.97 12.57
N ILE A 78 -0.43 -2.44 11.47
CA ILE A 78 -0.89 -2.11 10.12
C ILE A 78 -1.94 -3.11 9.64
N ASN A 79 -2.98 -2.59 8.99
CA ASN A 79 -4.07 -3.37 8.44
C ASN A 79 -4.39 -2.96 7.00
N ILE A 80 -4.72 -3.95 6.17
CA ILE A 80 -5.21 -3.76 4.80
C ILE A 80 -6.56 -4.44 4.61
N TYR A 81 -7.47 -3.77 3.92
CA TYR A 81 -8.77 -4.34 3.56
C TYR A 81 -9.35 -3.71 2.30
N PHE A 82 -10.39 -4.34 1.75
CA PHE A 82 -11.12 -3.84 0.60
C PHE A 82 -12.59 -3.69 0.97
N ALA A 83 -13.15 -2.51 0.76
CA ALA A 83 -14.55 -2.20 1.03
C ALA A 83 -15.01 -1.08 0.10
N ALA A 84 -16.31 -0.97 -0.18
CA ALA A 84 -16.85 0.13 -1.01
C ALA A 84 -16.06 0.39 -2.32
N ASN A 85 -15.63 -0.69 -2.98
CA ASN A 85 -14.80 -0.69 -4.20
C ASN A 85 -13.46 0.06 -4.07
N ARG A 86 -12.87 0.07 -2.87
CA ARG A 86 -11.61 0.75 -2.56
C ARG A 86 -10.73 -0.10 -1.66
N GLY A 87 -9.42 -0.02 -1.87
CA GLY A 87 -8.44 -0.49 -0.91
C GLY A 87 -8.31 0.50 0.24
N PHE A 88 -8.10 -0.01 1.45
CA PHE A 88 -7.81 0.80 2.63
C PHE A 88 -6.59 0.23 3.35
N LEU A 89 -5.54 1.04 3.44
CA LEU A 89 -4.36 0.79 4.25
C LEU A 89 -4.42 1.77 5.42
N GLY A 90 -4.28 1.26 6.64
CA GLY A 90 -4.33 2.10 7.82
C GLY A 90 -3.75 1.42 9.04
N THR A 91 -3.58 2.21 10.08
CA THR A 91 -3.13 1.77 11.40
C THR A 91 -4.29 1.14 12.19
N GLY A 92 -3.97 0.63 13.37
CA GLY A 92 -4.97 0.25 14.37
C GLY A 92 -5.66 1.49 14.94
N LYS A 93 -6.67 1.26 15.77
CA LYS A 93 -7.22 2.34 16.59
C LYS A 93 -6.27 2.59 17.77
N GLU A 94 -5.67 3.77 17.81
CA GLU A 94 -4.86 4.24 18.93
C GLU A 94 -5.58 5.36 19.71
N PRO A 95 -5.24 5.54 21.01
CA PRO A 95 -5.61 6.74 21.75
C PRO A 95 -5.00 8.01 21.14
N VAL A 96 -5.72 9.12 21.25
CA VAL A 96 -5.22 10.42 20.77
C VAL A 96 -4.10 10.91 21.70
N GLY A 97 -2.96 11.32 21.12
CA GLY A 97 -1.85 11.94 21.86
C GLY A 97 -0.78 10.97 22.34
N GLU A 98 -0.73 9.74 21.81
CA GLU A 98 0.44 8.88 21.97
C GLU A 98 1.53 9.38 21.00
N GLU A 99 2.64 9.86 21.56
CA GLU A 99 3.86 10.06 20.77
C GLU A 99 4.47 8.67 20.56
N GLU A 100 4.57 8.21 19.31
CA GLU A 100 5.32 7.00 18.99
C GLU A 100 6.79 7.22 19.40
N THR A 101 7.18 6.63 20.54
CA THR A 101 8.56 6.74 21.03
C THR A 101 9.50 6.06 20.03
N PRO A 102 10.61 6.72 19.62
CA PRO A 102 11.53 6.23 18.60
C PRO A 102 12.15 4.85 18.88
#